data_AF-A0A6C7EGC4-F1
#
_entry.id   AF-A0A6C7EGC4-F1
#
_cell.length_a   1.000
_cell.length_b   1.000
_cell.length_c   1.000
_cell.angle_alpha   90.00
_cell.angle_beta   90.00
_cell.angle_gamma   90.00
#
_symmetry.space_group_name_H-M   'P 1'
#
loop_
_entity.id
_entity.type
_entity.pdbx_description
1 polymer ?
#
loop_
_entity_poly.entity_id
_entity_poly.type
_entity_poly.pdbx_seq_one_letter_code
_entity_poly.pdbx_strand_id
1 'polypeptide(L)'
;MTTVEATDDHVAHDDEHAHDHPTDARYAIIALILAAITALEVAASYIDLGPIFLPALLGMMAVKFLIVVRMFMHLKFDNRVFSWMFYAGLLLALFVYLAALMTFRFFES
;
A
#
# COMPACT_ATOMS: atom_id res chain seq x y z
N MET A 1 -19.62 68.66 -19.74
CA MET A 1 -19.27 67.81 -20.90
C MET A 1 -19.30 66.37 -20.41
N THR A 2 -20.28 65.59 -20.87
CA THR A 2 -20.52 64.17 -20.58
C THR A 2 -20.01 63.31 -21.74
N THR A 3 -19.36 62.18 -21.46
CA THR A 3 -19.29 60.91 -22.24
C THR A 3 -18.51 59.90 -21.38
N VAL A 4 -19.17 58.99 -20.65
CA VAL A 4 -19.54 57.58 -20.97
C VAL A 4 -18.34 56.62 -21.13
N GLU A 5 -18.45 55.50 -20.40
CA GLU A 5 -17.58 54.34 -20.21
C GLU A 5 -16.89 53.76 -21.45
N ALA A 6 -15.69 53.21 -21.22
CA ALA A 6 -15.21 52.00 -21.87
C ALA A 6 -14.73 51.03 -20.79
N THR A 7 -15.37 49.87 -20.78
CA THR A 7 -15.16 48.68 -19.97
C THR A 7 -13.84 47.97 -20.26
N ASP A 8 -13.47 47.15 -19.28
CA ASP A 8 -12.89 45.82 -19.41
C ASP A 8 -11.38 45.62 -19.21
N ASP A 9 -11.11 44.43 -18.70
CA ASP A 9 -9.88 43.67 -18.79
C ASP A 9 -8.88 43.72 -17.62
N HIS A 10 -8.99 42.64 -16.85
CA HIS A 10 -7.93 41.73 -16.43
C HIS A 10 -7.64 41.61 -14.93
N VAL A 11 -8.38 40.65 -14.36
CA VAL A 11 -7.89 39.50 -13.58
C VAL A 11 -7.17 39.84 -12.27
N ALA A 12 -7.89 39.56 -11.18
CA ALA A 12 -7.29 39.19 -9.91
C ALA A 12 -6.20 38.12 -10.17
N HIS A 13 -4.95 38.48 -9.92
CA HIS A 13 -3.87 37.52 -9.72
C HIS A 13 -4.15 36.74 -8.44
N ASP A 14 -5.09 35.80 -8.53
CA ASP A 14 -5.10 34.57 -7.73
C ASP A 14 -4.11 33.62 -8.43
N ASP A 15 -2.83 34.02 -8.41
CA ASP A 15 -1.74 33.18 -8.90
C ASP A 15 -1.64 32.00 -7.93
N GLU A 16 -2.25 30.91 -8.39
CA GLU A 16 -1.52 29.71 -8.71
C GLU A 16 -0.44 29.36 -7.68
N HIS A 17 -0.79 28.48 -6.74
CA HIS A 17 -0.10 27.20 -6.53
C HIS A 17 -0.87 26.40 -5.48
N ALA A 18 -2.13 26.12 -5.76
CA ALA A 18 -2.70 24.84 -5.37
C ALA A 18 -1.89 23.77 -6.10
N HIS A 19 -0.78 23.35 -5.48
CA HIS A 19 -0.10 22.11 -5.84
C HIS A 19 -1.05 20.97 -5.49
N ASP A 20 -2.00 20.79 -6.39
CA ASP A 20 -2.72 19.57 -6.62
C ASP A 20 -1.63 18.52 -6.90
N HIS A 21 -1.17 17.85 -5.84
CA HIS A 21 -0.58 16.52 -5.89
C HIS A 21 -1.71 15.52 -5.61
N PRO A 22 -2.66 15.28 -6.55
CA PRO A 22 -3.75 14.34 -6.37
C PRO A 22 -3.27 12.87 -6.30
N THR A 23 -1.98 12.62 -6.49
CA THR A 23 -1.33 11.32 -6.27
C THR A 23 -1.16 10.99 -4.78
N ASP A 24 -0.66 11.92 -3.96
CA ASP A 24 -0.21 11.65 -2.59
C ASP A 24 -1.36 11.36 -1.63
N ALA A 25 -2.49 12.05 -1.80
CA ALA A 25 -3.68 11.85 -0.97
C ALA A 25 -4.22 10.41 -1.05
N ARG A 26 -4.13 9.76 -2.22
CA ARG A 26 -4.57 8.37 -2.39
C ARG A 26 -3.67 7.39 -1.65
N TYR A 27 -2.36 7.65 -1.64
CA TYR A 27 -1.40 6.86 -0.85
C TYR A 27 -1.61 7.03 0.64
N ALA A 28 -1.88 8.26 1.10
CA ALA A 28 -2.16 8.56 2.50
C ALA A 28 -3.43 7.82 2.99
N ILE A 29 -4.49 7.78 2.20
CA ILE A 29 -5.72 7.02 2.51
C ILE A 29 -5.42 5.52 2.66
N ILE A 30 -4.55 4.98 1.81
CA ILE A 30 -4.20 3.55 1.85
C ILE A 30 -3.28 3.23 3.03
N ALA A 31 -2.33 4.11 3.37
CA ALA A 31 -1.57 4.04 4.62
C ALA A 31 -2.52 4.02 5.83
N LEU A 32 -3.55 4.87 5.82
CA LEU A 32 -4.53 4.94 6.89
C LEU A 32 -5.37 3.66 7.00
N ILE A 33 -5.76 3.06 5.87
CA ILE A 33 -6.44 1.75 5.85
C ILE A 33 -5.51 0.66 6.42
N LEU A 34 -4.23 0.65 6.03
CA LEU A 34 -3.23 -0.29 6.58
C LEU A 34 -3.03 -0.11 8.08
N ALA A 35 -2.98 1.14 8.55
CA ALA A 35 -2.91 1.46 9.97
C ALA A 35 -4.17 0.98 10.70
N ALA A 36 -5.36 1.15 10.13
CA ALA A 36 -6.62 0.67 10.70
C ALA A 36 -6.68 -0.87 10.79
N ILE A 37 -6.26 -1.58 9.74
CA ILE A 37 -6.12 -3.05 9.77
C ILE A 37 -5.12 -3.47 10.86
N THR A 38 -4.07 -2.68 11.08
CA THR A 38 -3.08 -2.93 12.13
C THR A 38 -3.60 -2.70 13.52
N ALA A 39 -4.34 -1.60 13.75
CA ALA A 39 -5.02 -1.36 15.00
C ALA A 39 -6.05 -2.46 15.29
N LEU A 40 -6.80 -2.92 14.27
CA LEU A 40 -7.76 -4.00 14.41
C LEU A 40 -7.08 -5.34 14.77
N GLU A 41 -5.93 -5.64 14.18
CA GLU A 41 -5.16 -6.84 14.53
C GLU A 41 -4.62 -6.79 15.95
N VAL A 42 -4.05 -5.66 16.36
CA VAL A 42 -3.60 -5.45 17.74
C VAL A 42 -4.78 -5.61 18.69
N ALA A 43 -5.92 -4.99 18.41
CA ALA A 43 -7.13 -5.13 19.22
C ALA A 43 -7.64 -6.59 19.27
N ALA A 44 -7.66 -7.30 18.14
CA ALA A 44 -8.03 -8.71 18.07
C ALA A 44 -7.04 -9.60 18.82
N SER A 45 -5.76 -9.21 18.92
CA SER A 45 -4.74 -9.91 19.73
C SER A 45 -4.92 -9.81 21.23
N TYR A 46 -5.69 -8.83 21.71
CA TYR A 46 -6.09 -8.75 23.10
C TYR A 46 -7.30 -9.64 23.42
N ILE A 47 -8.01 -10.15 22.40
CA ILE A 47 -9.16 -11.02 22.57
C ILE A 47 -8.70 -12.46 22.32
N ASP A 48 -8.95 -13.36 23.26
CA ASP A 48 -8.52 -14.74 23.16
C ASP A 48 -9.41 -15.50 22.16
N LEU A 49 -9.00 -15.52 20.88
CA LEU A 49 -9.71 -16.16 19.77
C LEU A 49 -9.45 -17.67 19.68
N GLY A 50 -8.80 -18.26 20.70
CA GLY A 50 -8.49 -19.68 20.76
C GLY A 50 -7.59 -20.14 19.58
N PRO A 51 -7.70 -21.39 19.11
CA PRO A 51 -6.78 -21.94 18.10
C PRO A 51 -6.87 -21.27 16.70
N ILE A 52 -7.91 -20.46 16.45
CA ILE A 52 -8.07 -19.69 15.21
C ILE A 52 -7.26 -18.38 15.24
N PHE A 53 -6.78 -17.97 16.41
CA PHE A 53 -5.98 -16.76 16.60
C PHE A 53 -4.73 -16.72 15.70
N LEU A 54 -3.97 -17.80 15.69
CA LEU A 54 -2.70 -17.91 14.95
C LEU A 54 -2.87 -17.80 13.42
N PRO A 55 -3.78 -18.57 12.77
CA PRO A 55 -4.01 -18.42 11.33
C PRO A 55 -4.65 -17.07 10.98
N ALA A 56 -5.49 -16.50 11.86
CA ALA A 56 -6.09 -15.18 11.64
C ALA A 56 -5.03 -14.06 11.62
N LEU A 57 -4.09 -14.06 12.58
CA LEU A 57 -2.95 -13.12 12.60
C LEU A 57 -2.08 -13.27 11.34
N LEU A 58 -1.74 -14.51 10.98
CA LEU A 58 -0.91 -14.78 9.81
C LEU A 58 -1.59 -14.31 8.51
N GLY A 59 -2.90 -14.52 8.40
CA GLY A 59 -3.71 -14.04 7.27
C GLY A 59 -3.73 -12.50 7.19
N MET A 60 -3.94 -11.82 8.31
CA MET A 60 -3.96 -10.35 8.37
C MET A 60 -2.58 -9.74 8.02
N MET A 61 -1.49 -10.37 8.48
CA MET A 61 -0.12 -10.01 8.08
C MET A 61 0.10 -10.15 6.57
N ALA A 62 -0.34 -11.26 5.96
CA ALA A 62 -0.21 -11.48 4.52
C ALA A 62 -1.00 -10.43 3.71
N VAL A 63 -2.21 -10.09 4.15
CA VAL A 63 -3.05 -9.06 3.51
C VAL A 63 -2.36 -7.70 3.53
N LYS A 64 -1.83 -7.28 4.68
CA LYS A 64 -1.08 -6.01 4.78
C LYS A 64 0.13 -6.00 3.86
N PHE A 65 0.90 -7.09 3.85
CA PHE A 65 2.05 -7.24 2.98
C PHE A 65 1.66 -7.09 1.50
N LEU A 66 0.58 -7.72 1.05
CA LEU A 66 0.05 -7.58 -0.31
C LEU A 66 -0.35 -6.15 -0.66
N ILE A 67 -1.01 -5.45 0.26
CA ILE A 67 -1.42 -4.05 0.06
C ILE A 67 -0.17 -3.16 -0.01
N VAL A 68 0.80 -3.33 0.89
CA VAL A 68 2.06 -2.58 0.92
C VAL A 68 2.88 -2.80 -0.36
N VAL A 69 2.99 -4.04 -0.83
CA VAL A 69 3.70 -4.34 -2.09
C VAL A 69 3.01 -3.70 -3.29
N ARG A 70 1.68 -3.76 -3.37
CA ARG A 70 0.95 -3.17 -4.50
C ARG A 70 0.92 -1.64 -4.49
N MET A 71 0.98 -1.03 -3.31
CA MET A 71 0.80 0.40 -3.14
C MET A 71 2.09 1.14 -2.78
N PHE A 72 2.81 0.74 -1.75
CA PHE A 72 3.99 1.47 -1.27
C PHE A 72 5.28 1.08 -2.00
N MET A 73 5.41 -0.14 -2.50
CA MET A 73 6.46 -0.48 -3.47
C MET A 73 5.97 -0.09 -4.86
N HIS A 74 6.05 1.19 -5.22
CA HIS A 74 6.10 1.86 -6.55
C HIS A 74 5.58 1.20 -7.86
N LEU A 75 4.92 0.05 -7.84
CA LEU A 75 4.66 -0.84 -8.97
C LEU A 75 3.40 -0.50 -9.74
N LYS A 76 2.50 0.25 -9.10
CA LYS A 76 1.33 0.79 -9.77
C LYS A 76 1.69 1.95 -10.71
N PHE A 77 2.86 2.57 -10.51
CA PHE A 77 3.35 3.72 -11.28
C PHE A 77 4.63 3.41 -12.08
N ASP A 78 5.24 2.24 -11.91
CA ASP A 78 6.45 1.82 -12.62
C ASP A 78 6.17 0.62 -13.57
N ASN A 79 7.08 0.39 -14.52
CA ASN A 79 6.93 -0.60 -15.58
C ASN A 79 6.72 -2.02 -15.01
N ARG A 80 5.88 -2.83 -15.68
CA ARG A 80 5.46 -4.19 -15.23
C ARG A 80 6.61 -5.14 -14.88
N VAL A 81 7.82 -4.84 -15.36
CA VAL A 81 9.07 -5.56 -15.11
C VAL A 81 9.42 -5.61 -13.61
N PHE A 82 9.31 -4.49 -12.88
CA PHE A 82 9.63 -4.49 -11.45
C PHE A 82 8.63 -5.34 -10.65
N SER A 83 7.36 -5.36 -11.06
CA SER A 83 6.33 -6.19 -10.41
C SER A 83 6.68 -7.65 -10.58
N TRP A 84 7.05 -8.02 -11.80
CA TRP A 84 7.38 -9.37 -12.16
C TRP A 84 8.65 -9.86 -11.45
N MET A 85 9.68 -9.02 -11.33
CA MET A 85 10.89 -9.33 -10.57
C MET A 85 10.60 -9.57 -9.07
N PHE A 86 9.73 -8.75 -8.46
CA PHE A 86 9.33 -8.93 -7.07
C PHE A 86 8.57 -10.25 -6.86
N TYR A 87 7.59 -10.55 -7.72
CA TYR A 87 6.85 -11.82 -7.63
C TYR A 87 7.75 -13.02 -7.91
N ALA A 88 8.71 -12.92 -8.83
CA ALA A 88 9.70 -13.96 -9.07
C ALA A 88 10.59 -14.19 -7.85
N GLY A 89 11.04 -13.12 -7.18
CA GLY A 89 11.78 -13.20 -5.91
C GLY A 89 10.95 -13.83 -4.77
N LEU A 90 9.68 -13.45 -4.64
CA LEU A 90 8.75 -14.04 -3.67
C LEU A 90 8.54 -15.54 -3.92
N LEU A 91 8.32 -15.92 -5.18
CA LEU A 91 8.16 -17.31 -5.59
C LEU A 91 9.44 -18.11 -5.32
N LEU A 92 10.60 -17.55 -5.66
CA LEU A 92 11.89 -18.17 -5.40
C LEU A 92 12.14 -18.35 -3.90
N ALA A 93 11.84 -17.33 -3.09
CA ALA A 93 11.96 -17.41 -1.64
C ALA A 93 11.08 -18.53 -1.06
N LEU A 94 9.82 -18.61 -1.51
CA LEU A 94 8.89 -19.67 -1.09
C LEU A 94 9.40 -21.05 -1.55
N PHE A 95 9.91 -21.15 -2.77
CA PHE A 95 10.46 -22.38 -3.31
C PHE A 95 11.68 -22.85 -2.50
N VAL A 96 12.65 -21.96 -2.25
CA VAL A 96 13.83 -22.27 -1.45
C VAL A 96 13.45 -22.64 -0.01
N TYR A 97 12.48 -21.94 0.58
CA TYR A 97 11.98 -22.26 1.92
C TYR A 97 11.37 -23.66 1.98
N LEU A 98 10.50 -24.02 1.02
CA LEU A 98 9.90 -25.36 0.95
C LEU A 98 10.94 -26.44 0.66
N ALA A 99 11.90 -26.17 -0.23
CA ALA A 99 13.00 -27.09 -0.52
C ALA A 99 13.86 -27.34 0.72
N ALA A 100 14.19 -26.30 1.48
CA ALA A 100 14.90 -26.42 2.75
C ALA A 100 14.08 -27.23 3.77
N LEU A 101 12.78 -26.96 3.90
CA LEU A 101 11.89 -27.73 4.78
C LEU A 101 11.84 -29.22 4.42
N MET A 102 11.71 -29.56 3.13
CA MET A 102 11.77 -30.95 2.67
C MET A 102 13.11 -31.59 3.00
N THR A 103 14.20 -30.86 2.78
CA THR A 103 15.57 -31.31 3.06
C THR A 103 15.73 -31.62 4.55
N PHE A 104 15.44 -30.67 5.45
CA PHE A 104 15.56 -30.87 6.90
C PHE A 104 14.60 -31.93 7.44
N ARG A 105 13.36 -32.01 6.94
CA ARG A 105 12.39 -33.06 7.36
C ARG A 105 12.81 -34.45 6.92
N PHE A 106 13.58 -34.58 5.84
CA PHE A 106 14.15 -35.85 5.38
C PHE A 106 15.42 -36.24 6.15
N PHE A 107 16.13 -35.27 6.74
CA PHE A 107 17.32 -35.54 7.57
C PHE A 107 17.00 -35.72 9.07
N GLU A 108 15.84 -35.28 9.56
CA GLU A 108 15.35 -35.55 10.92
C GLU A 108 14.58 -36.89 11.07
N SER A 109 14.44 -37.67 10.01
CA SER A 109 13.86 -39.04 10.03
C SER A 109 14.94 -40.11 9.94
#